data_AF-A0A4P5V5V7-F1
#
_entry.id   AF-A0A4P5V5V7-F1
#
_cell.length_a   1.000
_cell.length_b   1.000
_cell.length_c   1.000
_cell.angle_alpha   90.00
_cell.angle_beta   90.00
_cell.angle_gamma   90.00
#
_symmetry.space_group_name_H-M   'P 1'
#
loop_
_entity.id
_entity.type
_entity.pdbx_description
1 polymer ?
#
loop_
_entity_poly.entity_id
_entity_poly.type
_entity_poly.pdbx_seq_one_letter_code
_entity_poly.pdbx_strand_id
1 'polypeptide(L)'
;MTQLTHTDDRTIAELDALVEETYLLWDEEWVGFSWRNYTHEHMRRVRGLSTTLAGVEGADKRLVAYAATLHDVTKSYDGEILTGPDGKRVLDENGFWRNATLPPARCNVVTDIYDRLGLSGTVHHASGGQVARVLLEARGFDADLIHGVETAIIEHLIAKPDSTLAGRCLYDADTIDANIGMPAFYRNIQISLRNQDVQYSARGEHFPTWLDENLAHFLQGYLRERIPTWIESKAQDFVPKLMTDAGRAVATARLDRLRSAVQMLTEELDDLDRARRQGAMAIVASFMARRQNPKLVAELDAVAVALGSHASDGPAATLLGHFHLEVAGHA
;
A
#
# COMPACT_ATOMS: atom_id res chain seq x y z
N MET A 1 16.34 14.59 18.18
CA MET A 1 15.52 13.60 17.44
C MET A 1 15.50 12.31 18.24
N THR A 2 14.33 11.84 18.63
CA THR A 2 14.16 10.60 19.41
C THR A 2 14.53 9.40 18.53
N GLN A 3 15.55 8.64 18.91
CA GLN A 3 15.85 7.34 18.30
C GLN A 3 14.93 6.28 18.91
N LEU A 4 14.50 5.31 18.09
CA LEU A 4 13.78 4.14 18.59
C LEU A 4 14.71 3.35 19.52
N THR A 5 14.17 2.94 20.66
CA THR A 5 14.89 2.06 21.59
C THR A 5 14.64 0.60 21.23
N HIS A 6 15.46 -0.32 21.74
CA HIS A 6 15.20 -1.76 21.60
C HIS A 6 13.81 -2.17 22.16
N THR A 7 13.32 -1.47 23.18
CA THR A 7 11.97 -1.68 23.71
C THR A 7 10.91 -1.23 22.71
N ASP A 8 11.13 -0.13 22.00
CA ASP A 8 10.23 0.32 20.95
C ASP A 8 10.20 -0.67 19.79
N ASP A 9 11.36 -1.15 19.33
CA ASP A 9 11.45 -2.12 18.23
C ASP A 9 10.67 -3.40 18.55
N ARG A 10 10.84 -3.94 19.77
CA ARG A 10 10.07 -5.11 20.22
C ARG A 10 8.58 -4.83 20.25
N THR A 11 8.16 -3.68 20.79
CA THR A 11 6.74 -3.34 20.92
C THR A 11 6.08 -3.12 19.56
N ILE A 12 6.79 -2.47 18.63
CA ILE A 12 6.34 -2.30 17.25
C ILE A 12 6.19 -3.67 16.58
N ALA A 13 7.13 -4.60 16.77
CA ALA A 13 7.02 -5.95 16.23
C ALA A 13 5.80 -6.72 16.78
N GLU A 14 5.49 -6.57 18.07
CA GLU A 14 4.31 -7.17 18.69
C GLU A 14 2.99 -6.57 18.12
N LEU A 15 2.94 -5.24 17.96
CA LEU A 15 1.79 -4.56 17.36
C LEU A 15 1.63 -4.92 15.88
N ASP A 16 2.73 -5.05 15.14
CA ASP A 16 2.74 -5.46 13.73
C ASP A 16 2.21 -6.89 13.54
N ALA A 17 2.58 -7.82 14.44
CA ALA A 17 2.04 -9.18 14.46
C ALA A 17 0.53 -9.19 14.78
N LEU A 18 0.09 -8.35 15.73
CA LEU A 18 -1.33 -8.18 16.02
C LEU A 18 -2.10 -7.62 14.82
N VAL A 19 -1.52 -6.68 14.07
CA VAL A 19 -2.11 -6.14 12.84
C VAL A 19 -2.24 -7.23 11.77
N GLU A 20 -1.19 -8.05 11.57
CA GLU A 20 -1.24 -9.19 10.65
C GLU A 20 -2.38 -10.16 11.03
N GLU A 21 -2.46 -10.54 12.31
CA GLU A 21 -3.54 -11.38 12.83
C GLU A 21 -4.92 -10.77 12.58
N THR A 22 -5.06 -9.46 12.84
CA THR A 22 -6.32 -8.73 12.69
C THR A 22 -6.86 -8.82 11.26
N TYR A 23 -6.01 -8.67 10.25
CA TYR A 23 -6.46 -8.77 8.86
C TYR A 23 -6.91 -10.17 8.44
N LEU A 24 -6.56 -11.22 9.20
CA LEU A 24 -7.02 -12.58 8.96
C LEU A 24 -8.43 -12.86 9.53
N LEU A 25 -9.02 -11.91 10.25
CA LEU A 25 -10.31 -12.11 10.93
C LEU A 25 -11.52 -12.03 9.98
N TRP A 26 -11.37 -11.40 8.82
CA TRP A 26 -12.41 -11.36 7.77
C TRP A 26 -12.37 -12.61 6.91
N ASP A 27 -13.49 -12.98 6.27
CA ASP A 27 -13.53 -14.09 5.30
C ASP A 27 -13.29 -13.60 3.86
N GLU A 28 -13.42 -12.30 3.63
CA GLU A 28 -13.12 -11.60 2.39
C GLU A 28 -11.61 -11.40 2.22
N GLU A 29 -11.01 -11.95 1.18
CA GLU A 29 -9.60 -11.70 0.88
C GLU A 29 -9.36 -10.30 0.34
N TRP A 30 -10.34 -9.79 -0.41
CA TRP A 30 -10.33 -8.49 -1.07
C TRP A 30 -11.46 -7.62 -0.53
N VAL A 31 -11.13 -6.37 -0.22
CA VAL A 31 -12.09 -5.34 0.18
C VAL A 31 -11.76 -4.08 -0.62
N GLY A 32 -12.67 -3.70 -1.53
CA GLY A 32 -12.43 -2.57 -2.44
C GLY A 32 -11.17 -2.74 -3.29
N PHE A 33 -10.17 -1.87 -3.10
CA PHE A 33 -8.90 -1.87 -3.84
C PHE A 33 -7.71 -2.40 -3.05
N SER A 34 -7.98 -3.18 -2.01
CA SER A 34 -6.97 -3.77 -1.13
C SER A 34 -7.25 -5.25 -0.90
N TRP A 35 -6.21 -6.00 -0.56
CA TRP A 35 -6.28 -7.39 -0.11
C TRP A 35 -5.46 -7.55 1.16
N ARG A 36 -5.79 -8.56 1.98
CA ARG A 36 -5.26 -8.70 3.35
C ARG A 36 -3.74 -8.56 3.44
N ASN A 37 -3.02 -9.33 2.64
CA ASN A 37 -1.56 -9.32 2.64
C ASN A 37 -0.98 -7.98 2.17
N TYR A 38 -1.60 -7.32 1.19
CA TYR A 38 -1.18 -5.97 0.79
C TYR A 38 -1.41 -4.95 1.87
N THR A 39 -2.57 -4.96 2.55
CA THR A 39 -2.86 -3.97 3.59
C THR A 39 -1.85 -4.06 4.72
N HIS A 40 -1.48 -5.27 5.14
CA HIS A 40 -0.43 -5.46 6.13
C HIS A 40 0.95 -4.99 5.66
N GLU A 41 1.40 -5.42 4.47
CA GLU A 41 2.70 -5.00 3.94
C GLU A 41 2.75 -3.49 3.65
N HIS A 42 1.63 -2.89 3.25
CA HIS A 42 1.47 -1.46 3.07
C HIS A 42 1.76 -0.72 4.39
N MET A 43 1.18 -1.14 5.50
CA MET A 43 1.47 -0.53 6.80
C MET A 43 2.96 -0.61 7.17
N ARG A 44 3.63 -1.73 6.85
CA ARG A 44 5.09 -1.87 7.04
C ARG A 44 5.90 -0.89 6.18
N ARG A 45 5.55 -0.75 4.90
CA ARG A 45 6.23 0.17 3.96
C ARG A 45 5.98 1.63 4.34
N VAL A 46 4.74 1.98 4.70
CA VAL A 46 4.36 3.31 5.19
C VAL A 46 5.14 3.65 6.45
N ARG A 47 5.29 2.73 7.40
CA ARG A 47 6.15 2.93 8.59
C ARG A 47 7.60 3.22 8.22
N GLY A 48 8.18 2.46 7.30
CA GLY A 48 9.55 2.69 6.84
C GLY A 48 9.71 4.08 6.23
N LEU A 49 8.83 4.43 5.27
CA LEU A 49 8.88 5.70 4.57
C LEU A 49 8.57 6.89 5.50
N SER A 50 7.52 6.82 6.32
CA SER A 50 7.16 7.92 7.23
C SER A 50 8.25 8.19 8.26
N THR A 51 8.96 7.16 8.72
CA THR A 51 10.12 7.30 9.62
C THR A 51 11.32 7.95 8.92
N THR A 52 11.54 7.64 7.64
CA THR A 52 12.52 8.33 6.79
C THR A 52 12.18 9.81 6.64
N LEU A 53 10.93 10.13 6.27
CA LEU A 53 10.44 11.50 6.12
C LEU A 53 10.54 12.28 7.43
N ALA A 54 10.08 11.70 8.53
CA ALA A 54 10.21 12.26 9.88
C ALA A 54 11.66 12.58 10.22
N GLY A 55 12.61 11.75 9.74
CA GLY A 55 14.03 11.99 9.91
C GLY A 55 14.57 13.21 9.20
N VAL A 56 14.10 13.47 7.98
CA VAL A 56 14.52 14.62 7.18
C VAL A 56 13.86 15.90 7.69
N GLU A 57 12.56 15.81 8.00
CA GLU A 57 11.73 16.95 8.41
C GLU A 57 11.92 17.34 9.89
N GLY A 58 12.52 16.46 10.70
CA GLY A 58 12.74 16.69 12.13
C GLY A 58 11.53 16.36 13.02
N ALA A 59 10.60 15.54 12.54
CA ALA A 59 9.49 15.02 13.34
C ALA A 59 9.96 13.97 14.36
N ASP A 60 9.13 13.68 15.37
CA ASP A 60 9.42 12.59 16.30
C ASP A 60 9.22 11.23 15.60
N LYS A 61 10.34 10.56 15.32
CA LYS A 61 10.37 9.23 14.69
C LYS A 61 9.66 8.17 15.51
N ARG A 62 9.74 8.24 16.84
CA ARG A 62 9.10 7.26 17.74
C ARG A 62 7.58 7.36 17.61
N LEU A 63 7.04 8.57 17.70
CA LEU A 63 5.61 8.83 17.50
C LEU A 63 5.16 8.34 16.11
N VAL A 64 5.87 8.75 15.05
CA VAL A 64 5.52 8.38 13.66
C VAL A 64 5.55 6.87 13.44
N ALA A 65 6.52 6.15 14.03
CA ALA A 65 6.61 4.70 13.89
C ALA A 65 5.40 3.96 14.52
N TYR A 66 4.94 4.39 15.70
CA TYR A 66 3.74 3.82 16.33
C TYR A 66 2.47 4.19 15.54
N ALA A 67 2.34 5.45 15.13
CA ALA A 67 1.21 5.90 14.32
C ALA A 67 1.11 5.11 13.01
N ALA A 68 2.21 4.99 12.26
CA ALA A 68 2.25 4.23 11.02
C ALA A 68 1.97 2.73 11.21
N THR A 69 2.37 2.15 12.34
CA THR A 69 2.07 0.73 12.65
C THR A 69 0.59 0.48 12.86
N LEU A 70 -0.21 1.49 13.19
CA LEU A 70 -1.62 1.32 13.60
C LEU A 70 -2.62 2.12 12.75
N HIS A 71 -2.17 2.99 11.85
CA HIS A 71 -3.04 3.96 11.16
C HIS A 71 -4.22 3.35 10.40
N ASP A 72 -3.99 2.17 9.83
CA ASP A 72 -4.95 1.43 9.03
C ASP A 72 -5.55 0.21 9.76
N VAL A 73 -5.28 0.01 11.06
CA VAL A 73 -5.63 -1.24 11.79
C VAL A 73 -7.13 -1.63 11.72
N THR A 74 -8.00 -0.66 11.45
CA THR A 74 -9.46 -0.85 11.28
C THR A 74 -9.93 -0.78 9.83
N LYS A 75 -9.04 -0.72 8.84
CA LYS A 75 -9.38 -0.52 7.41
C LYS A 75 -10.28 -1.62 6.84
N SER A 76 -10.18 -2.86 7.30
CA SER A 76 -11.05 -3.94 6.82
C SER A 76 -12.53 -3.75 7.17
N TYR A 77 -12.84 -2.93 8.18
CA TYR A 77 -14.23 -2.55 8.47
C TYR A 77 -14.85 -1.67 7.38
N ASP A 78 -14.02 -0.97 6.60
CA ASP A 78 -14.48 -0.07 5.55
C ASP A 78 -15.07 -0.80 4.33
N GLY A 79 -15.28 -2.13 4.33
CA GLY A 79 -16.05 -2.87 3.31
C GLY A 79 -16.06 -2.35 1.85
N GLU A 80 -17.18 -2.52 1.14
CA GLU A 80 -17.29 -2.11 -0.26
C GLU A 80 -17.78 -0.66 -0.38
N ILE A 81 -17.20 0.08 -1.33
CA ILE A 81 -17.56 1.48 -1.59
C ILE A 81 -18.99 1.55 -2.13
N LEU A 82 -19.83 2.38 -1.51
CA LEU A 82 -21.21 2.57 -1.94
C LEU A 82 -21.26 3.40 -3.22
N THR A 83 -22.04 2.92 -4.20
CA THR A 83 -22.34 3.65 -5.43
C THR A 83 -23.81 4.04 -5.50
N GLY A 84 -24.06 5.27 -5.96
CA GLY A 84 -25.40 5.79 -6.17
C GLY A 84 -26.04 5.25 -7.46
N PRO A 85 -27.33 5.53 -7.70
CA PRO A 85 -28.06 5.08 -8.89
C PRO A 85 -27.46 5.57 -10.21
N ASP A 86 -26.67 6.65 -10.18
CA ASP A 86 -25.95 7.21 -11.34
C ASP A 86 -24.57 6.55 -11.57
N GLY A 87 -24.24 5.53 -10.78
CA GLY A 87 -22.97 4.82 -10.82
C GLY A 87 -21.81 5.59 -10.16
N LYS A 88 -22.04 6.77 -9.59
CA LYS A 88 -21.01 7.54 -8.89
C LYS A 88 -20.84 7.08 -7.45
N ARG A 89 -19.66 7.31 -6.89
CA ARG A 89 -19.38 7.01 -5.47
C ARG A 89 -20.18 7.94 -4.58
N VAL A 90 -20.79 7.39 -3.53
CA VAL A 90 -21.49 8.17 -2.52
C VAL A 90 -20.46 8.80 -1.58
N LEU A 91 -20.56 10.11 -1.35
CA LEU A 91 -19.71 10.83 -0.41
C LEU A 91 -20.45 11.08 0.92
N ASP A 92 -19.72 11.17 2.02
CA ASP A 92 -20.22 11.70 3.28
C ASP A 92 -20.12 13.24 3.32
N GLU A 93 -20.54 13.83 4.44
CA GLU A 93 -20.52 15.29 4.66
C GLU A 93 -19.11 15.90 4.66
N ASN A 94 -18.07 15.08 4.85
CA ASN A 94 -16.68 15.48 4.88
C ASN A 94 -15.95 15.17 3.55
N GLY A 95 -16.67 14.62 2.56
CA GLY A 95 -16.12 14.27 1.25
C GLY A 95 -15.45 12.89 1.18
N PHE A 96 -15.57 12.05 2.22
CA PHE A 96 -15.08 10.67 2.18
C PHE A 96 -16.03 9.76 1.45
N TRP A 97 -15.51 8.69 0.86
CA TRP A 97 -16.36 7.65 0.28
C TRP A 97 -17.11 6.95 1.40
N ARG A 98 -18.44 6.87 1.25
CA ARG A 98 -19.24 6.03 2.13
C ARG A 98 -19.06 4.59 1.70
N ASN A 99 -18.77 3.75 2.68
CA ASN A 99 -18.62 2.32 2.43
C ASN A 99 -19.64 1.53 3.25
N ALA A 100 -19.98 0.34 2.77
CA ALA A 100 -20.69 -0.64 3.56
C ALA A 100 -19.78 -1.10 4.70
N THR A 101 -20.29 -1.16 5.93
CA THR A 101 -19.54 -1.74 7.04
C THR A 101 -19.41 -3.25 6.84
N LEU A 102 -18.20 -3.77 7.02
CA LEU A 102 -17.92 -5.21 6.92
C LEU A 102 -17.46 -5.74 8.29
N PRO A 103 -18.34 -6.44 9.04
CA PRO A 103 -17.94 -7.02 10.32
C PRO A 103 -16.97 -8.21 10.12
N PRO A 104 -16.03 -8.45 11.04
CA PRO A 104 -15.13 -9.60 10.96
C PRO A 104 -15.88 -10.90 11.25
N ALA A 105 -15.39 -12.01 10.69
CA ALA A 105 -15.91 -13.36 10.95
C ALA A 105 -15.41 -13.95 12.28
N ARG A 106 -14.34 -13.36 12.85
CA ARG A 106 -13.60 -13.81 14.03
C ARG A 106 -13.24 -12.59 14.89
N CYS A 107 -12.80 -12.82 16.12
CA CYS A 107 -12.47 -11.75 17.08
C CYS A 107 -11.02 -11.83 17.59
N ASN A 108 -10.47 -10.67 17.94
CA ASN A 108 -9.26 -10.52 18.75
C ASN A 108 -9.36 -9.22 19.58
N VAL A 109 -8.27 -8.82 20.22
CA VAL A 109 -8.24 -7.59 21.04
C VAL A 109 -8.61 -6.31 20.26
N VAL A 110 -8.30 -6.22 18.96
CA VAL A 110 -8.66 -5.05 18.14
C VAL A 110 -10.17 -4.99 17.93
N THR A 111 -10.79 -6.12 17.56
CA THR A 111 -12.24 -6.18 17.35
C THR A 111 -13.00 -5.93 18.65
N ASP A 112 -12.50 -6.47 19.76
CA ASP A 112 -13.09 -6.25 21.09
C ASP A 112 -13.05 -4.77 21.50
N ILE A 113 -11.94 -4.07 21.22
CA ILE A 113 -11.83 -2.63 21.46
C ILE A 113 -12.80 -1.88 20.55
N TYR A 114 -12.86 -2.23 19.27
CA TYR A 114 -13.74 -1.59 18.28
C TYR A 114 -15.21 -1.67 18.70
N ASP A 115 -15.67 -2.85 19.10
CA ASP A 115 -17.05 -3.10 19.53
C ASP A 115 -17.36 -2.40 20.86
N ARG A 116 -16.46 -2.50 21.84
CA ARG A 116 -16.62 -1.85 23.16
C ARG A 116 -16.73 -0.34 23.06
N LEU A 117 -16.01 0.28 22.13
CA LEU A 117 -16.06 1.71 21.86
C LEU A 117 -17.22 2.11 20.93
N GLY A 118 -17.98 1.15 20.39
CA GLY A 118 -19.12 1.41 19.51
C GLY A 118 -18.72 2.06 18.18
N LEU A 119 -17.56 1.69 17.62
CA LEU A 119 -16.96 2.39 16.47
C LEU A 119 -17.59 2.03 15.11
N SER A 120 -18.59 1.15 15.08
CA SER A 120 -19.26 0.71 13.85
C SER A 120 -19.70 1.90 12.98
N GLY A 121 -19.28 1.88 11.70
CA GLY A 121 -19.58 2.94 10.73
C GLY A 121 -18.65 4.14 10.79
N THR A 122 -17.66 4.15 11.68
CA THR A 122 -16.60 5.17 11.74
C THR A 122 -15.48 4.82 10.76
N VAL A 123 -15.10 5.77 9.92
CA VAL A 123 -13.98 5.63 8.95
C VAL A 123 -12.68 5.24 9.68
N HIS A 124 -11.86 4.40 9.05
CA HIS A 124 -10.65 3.82 9.65
C HIS A 124 -9.69 4.82 10.32
N HIS A 125 -9.46 6.01 9.77
CA HIS A 125 -8.57 7.00 10.42
C HIS A 125 -9.06 7.42 11.82
N ALA A 126 -10.37 7.60 12.00
CA ALA A 126 -10.93 7.99 13.28
C ALA A 126 -11.08 6.79 14.24
N SER A 127 -11.51 5.62 13.74
CA SER A 127 -11.63 4.42 14.58
C SER A 127 -10.25 3.85 14.95
N GLY A 128 -9.30 3.86 14.02
CA GLY A 128 -7.92 3.42 14.20
C GLY A 128 -7.17 4.26 15.23
N GLY A 129 -7.37 5.59 15.26
CA GLY A 129 -6.80 6.46 16.29
C GLY A 129 -7.27 6.08 17.70
N GLN A 130 -8.58 5.84 17.88
CA GLN A 130 -9.15 5.44 19.16
C GLN A 130 -8.70 4.04 19.60
N VAL A 131 -8.61 3.09 18.65
CA VAL A 131 -8.08 1.74 18.92
C VAL A 131 -6.61 1.83 19.33
N ALA A 132 -5.79 2.60 18.61
CA ALA A 132 -4.38 2.80 18.91
C ALA A 132 -4.18 3.39 20.31
N ARG A 133 -4.98 4.40 20.69
CA ARG A 133 -4.96 4.97 22.03
C ARG A 133 -5.11 3.89 23.10
N VAL A 134 -6.15 3.05 23.01
CA VAL A 134 -6.41 1.98 24.01
C VAL A 134 -5.30 0.93 24.02
N LEU A 135 -4.77 0.55 22.85
CA LEU A 135 -3.67 -0.42 22.76
C LEU A 135 -2.38 0.09 23.43
N LEU A 136 -2.10 1.39 23.31
CA LEU A 136 -0.91 2.02 23.90
C LEU A 136 -1.10 2.31 25.40
N GLU A 137 -2.29 2.73 25.83
CA GLU A 137 -2.66 2.87 27.25
C GLU A 137 -2.45 1.55 28.01
N ALA A 138 -2.93 0.43 27.43
CA ALA A 138 -2.77 -0.90 28.03
C ALA A 138 -1.31 -1.35 28.17
N ARG A 139 -0.39 -0.74 27.41
CA ARG A 139 1.06 -0.99 27.44
C ARG A 139 1.82 0.00 28.31
N GLY A 140 1.14 0.95 28.95
CA GLY A 140 1.74 1.90 29.89
C GLY A 140 2.57 3.00 29.23
N PHE A 141 2.28 3.36 27.97
CA PHE A 141 2.90 4.53 27.34
C PHE A 141 2.43 5.84 28.00
N ASP A 142 3.24 6.89 27.86
CA ASP A 142 2.93 8.22 28.38
C ASP A 142 1.79 8.88 27.58
N ALA A 143 1.01 9.73 28.27
CA ALA A 143 -0.17 10.36 27.69
C ALA A 143 0.15 11.27 26.49
N ASP A 144 1.31 11.92 26.49
CA ASP A 144 1.72 12.83 25.41
C ASP A 144 2.01 12.05 24.12
N LEU A 145 2.74 10.93 24.21
CA LEU A 145 2.97 10.05 23.07
C LEU A 145 1.65 9.46 22.55
N ILE A 146 0.80 8.98 23.46
CA ILE A 146 -0.51 8.39 23.11
C ILE A 146 -1.35 9.39 22.31
N HIS A 147 -1.48 10.61 22.82
CA HIS A 147 -2.24 11.68 22.17
C HIS A 147 -1.61 12.06 20.82
N GLY A 148 -0.28 12.13 20.75
CA GLY A 148 0.43 12.39 19.50
C GLY A 148 0.21 11.31 18.43
N VAL A 149 0.21 10.04 18.82
CA VAL A 149 -0.07 8.91 17.93
C VAL A 149 -1.51 8.94 17.43
N GLU A 150 -2.49 9.09 18.35
CA GLU A 150 -3.91 9.20 17.99
C GLU A 150 -4.14 10.35 17.02
N THR A 151 -3.56 11.52 17.29
CA THR A 151 -3.68 12.71 16.44
C THR A 151 -3.07 12.46 15.05
N ALA A 152 -1.85 11.92 14.98
CA ALA A 152 -1.21 11.64 13.69
C ALA A 152 -2.00 10.61 12.86
N ILE A 153 -2.61 9.61 13.49
CA ILE A 153 -3.50 8.66 12.82
C ILE A 153 -4.77 9.38 12.34
N ILE A 154 -5.39 10.26 13.11
CA ILE A 154 -6.59 10.98 12.63
C ILE A 154 -6.23 11.88 11.42
N GLU A 155 -5.06 12.49 11.42
CA GLU A 155 -4.59 13.40 10.36
C GLU A 155 -4.15 12.69 9.07
N HIS A 156 -3.90 11.37 9.09
CA HIS A 156 -3.21 10.72 7.96
C HIS A 156 -4.03 10.64 6.67
N LEU A 157 -5.35 10.76 6.73
CA LEU A 157 -6.22 10.65 5.54
C LEU A 157 -6.52 12.02 4.93
N ILE A 158 -6.60 13.07 5.75
CA ILE A 158 -6.72 14.47 5.32
C ILE A 158 -5.78 15.32 6.18
N ALA A 159 -4.52 15.37 5.77
CA ALA A 159 -3.59 16.31 6.38
C ALA A 159 -3.92 17.74 5.91
N LYS A 160 -3.74 18.69 6.81
CA LYS A 160 -3.89 20.13 6.56
C LYS A 160 -2.55 20.83 6.80
N PRO A 161 -2.37 22.07 6.31
CA PRO A 161 -1.16 22.84 6.57
C PRO A 161 -0.84 23.02 8.06
N ASP A 162 -1.86 23.05 8.93
CA ASP A 162 -1.75 23.15 10.38
C ASP A 162 -1.69 21.80 11.12
N SER A 163 -1.78 20.68 10.40
CA SER A 163 -1.58 19.34 10.99
C SER A 163 -0.19 19.19 11.58
N THR A 164 -0.08 18.26 12.54
CA THR A 164 1.20 17.94 13.16
C THR A 164 2.22 17.49 12.11
N LEU A 165 3.51 17.75 12.36
CA LEU A 165 4.54 17.31 11.43
C LEU A 165 4.56 15.78 11.28
N ALA A 166 4.23 15.06 12.35
CA ALA A 166 4.04 13.61 12.31
C ALA A 166 2.87 13.18 11.40
N GLY A 167 1.70 13.82 11.54
CA GLY A 167 0.55 13.58 10.68
C GLY A 167 0.83 13.88 9.21
N ARG A 168 1.55 14.97 8.91
CA ARG A 168 1.98 15.31 7.54
C ARG A 168 2.96 14.28 6.96
N CYS A 169 3.94 13.81 7.74
CA CYS A 169 4.86 12.75 7.30
C CYS A 169 4.13 11.43 7.06
N LEU A 170 3.16 11.09 7.91
CA LEU A 170 2.37 9.87 7.77
C LEU A 170 1.44 9.94 6.55
N TYR A 171 0.73 11.05 6.36
CA TYR A 171 -0.11 11.32 5.19
C TYR A 171 0.70 11.21 3.88
N ASP A 172 1.89 11.83 3.83
CA ASP A 172 2.73 11.76 2.64
C ASP A 172 3.18 10.32 2.36
N ALA A 173 3.63 9.59 3.39
CA ALA A 173 4.07 8.22 3.24
C ALA A 173 2.95 7.27 2.78
N ASP A 174 1.76 7.38 3.38
CA ASP A 174 0.57 6.63 3.00
C ASP A 174 0.16 6.92 1.54
N THR A 175 0.07 8.21 1.21
CA THR A 175 -0.26 8.68 -0.14
C THR A 175 0.73 8.15 -1.17
N ILE A 176 2.03 8.22 -0.88
CA ILE A 176 3.10 7.76 -1.78
C ILE A 176 3.01 6.25 -1.97
N ASP A 177 2.97 5.44 -0.91
CA ASP A 177 3.00 3.97 -1.04
C ASP A 177 1.81 3.43 -1.86
N ALA A 178 0.63 4.03 -1.70
CA ALA A 178 -0.58 3.58 -2.37
C ALA A 178 -0.70 4.07 -3.83
N ASN A 179 0.02 5.13 -4.23
CA ASN A 179 -0.21 5.82 -5.50
C ASN A 179 1.02 6.11 -6.36
N ILE A 180 2.23 6.10 -5.79
CA ILE A 180 3.45 6.58 -6.45
C ILE A 180 4.58 5.55 -6.30
N GLY A 181 5.28 5.28 -7.42
CA GLY A 181 6.46 4.41 -7.43
C GLY A 181 6.16 2.92 -7.64
N MET A 182 7.14 2.09 -7.30
CA MET A 182 7.13 0.65 -7.54
C MET A 182 6.04 -0.10 -6.75
N PRO A 183 5.83 0.14 -5.43
CA PRO A 183 4.72 -0.49 -4.70
C PRO A 183 3.35 -0.16 -5.31
N ALA A 184 3.15 1.09 -5.75
CA ALA A 184 1.93 1.51 -6.40
C ALA A 184 1.77 0.91 -7.81
N PHE A 185 2.86 0.72 -8.55
CA PHE A 185 2.84 0.03 -9.85
C PHE A 185 2.44 -1.43 -9.70
N TYR A 186 3.02 -2.14 -8.72
CA TYR A 186 2.59 -3.49 -8.35
C TYR A 186 1.10 -3.54 -8.01
N ARG A 187 0.65 -2.63 -7.13
CA ARG A 187 -0.75 -2.51 -6.76
C ARG A 187 -1.65 -2.23 -7.98
N ASN A 188 -1.20 -1.40 -8.92
CA ASN A 188 -1.92 -1.10 -10.15
C ASN A 188 -2.12 -2.35 -11.02
N ILE A 189 -1.10 -3.20 -11.15
CA ILE A 189 -1.21 -4.49 -11.85
C ILE A 189 -2.30 -5.35 -11.20
N GLN A 190 -2.23 -5.52 -9.88
CA GLN A 190 -3.16 -6.35 -9.12
C GLN A 190 -4.61 -5.85 -9.23
N ILE A 191 -4.83 -4.53 -9.10
CA ILE A 191 -6.15 -3.92 -9.24
C ILE A 191 -6.68 -4.03 -10.67
N SER A 192 -5.84 -3.79 -11.68
CA SER A 192 -6.24 -3.84 -13.09
C SER A 192 -6.69 -5.24 -13.52
N LEU A 193 -6.14 -6.26 -12.88
CA LEU A 193 -6.48 -7.66 -13.12
C LEU A 193 -7.50 -8.23 -12.12
N ARG A 194 -7.94 -7.41 -11.15
CA ARG A 194 -8.96 -7.82 -10.17
C ARG A 194 -10.23 -8.23 -10.90
N ASN A 195 -10.80 -9.37 -10.50
CA ASN A 195 -12.03 -9.95 -11.03
C ASN A 195 -11.99 -10.41 -12.49
N GLN A 196 -10.84 -10.37 -13.17
CA GLN A 196 -10.76 -10.89 -14.55
C GLN A 196 -11.12 -12.38 -14.62
N ASP A 197 -10.68 -13.18 -13.64
CA ASP A 197 -11.05 -14.60 -13.55
C ASP A 197 -12.58 -14.80 -13.47
N VAL A 198 -13.27 -13.96 -12.71
CA VAL A 198 -14.74 -13.99 -12.58
C VAL A 198 -15.42 -13.56 -13.88
N GLN A 199 -14.95 -12.48 -14.50
CA GLN A 199 -15.53 -11.93 -15.73
C GLN A 199 -15.40 -12.90 -16.91
N TYR A 200 -14.23 -13.53 -17.07
CA TYR A 200 -14.01 -14.51 -18.14
C TYR A 200 -14.80 -15.80 -17.87
N SER A 201 -14.81 -16.28 -16.62
CA SER A 201 -15.59 -17.48 -16.25
C SER A 201 -17.08 -17.30 -16.53
N ALA A 202 -17.64 -16.10 -16.30
CA ALA A 202 -19.03 -15.77 -16.64
C ALA A 202 -19.35 -15.85 -18.15
N ARG A 203 -18.33 -15.78 -19.03
CA ARG A 203 -18.45 -15.99 -20.48
C ARG A 203 -18.10 -17.42 -20.93
N GLY A 204 -17.75 -18.31 -20.00
CA GLY A 204 -17.26 -19.65 -20.31
C GLY A 204 -15.80 -19.69 -20.79
N GLU A 205 -15.02 -18.64 -20.50
CA GLU A 205 -13.61 -18.52 -20.87
C GLU A 205 -12.69 -18.66 -19.64
N HIS A 206 -11.43 -19.01 -19.87
CA HIS A 206 -10.43 -19.14 -18.80
C HIS A 206 -9.39 -18.00 -18.91
N PHE A 207 -9.45 -17.03 -18.00
CA PHE A 207 -8.60 -15.84 -18.05
C PHE A 207 -7.09 -16.13 -18.08
N PRO A 208 -6.54 -17.06 -17.26
CA PRO A 208 -5.11 -17.37 -17.33
C PRO A 208 -4.65 -17.86 -18.70
N THR A 209 -5.49 -18.65 -19.40
CA THR A 209 -5.19 -19.11 -20.76
C THR A 209 -5.23 -17.95 -21.74
N TRP A 210 -6.29 -17.14 -21.69
CA TRP A 210 -6.40 -15.95 -22.54
C TRP A 210 -5.22 -15.00 -22.33
N LEU A 211 -4.83 -14.75 -21.08
CA LEU A 211 -3.73 -13.84 -20.76
C LEU A 211 -2.41 -14.34 -21.32
N ASP A 212 -2.10 -15.64 -21.22
CA ASP A 212 -0.86 -16.18 -21.77
C ASP A 212 -0.83 -16.10 -23.30
N GLU A 213 -1.94 -16.41 -23.97
CA GLU A 213 -2.07 -16.32 -25.44
C GLU A 213 -2.03 -14.88 -25.97
N ASN A 214 -2.48 -13.90 -25.17
CA ASN A 214 -2.63 -12.50 -25.57
C ASN A 214 -1.66 -11.55 -24.84
N LEU A 215 -0.69 -12.09 -24.12
CA LEU A 215 0.16 -11.32 -23.20
C LEU A 215 0.87 -10.16 -23.91
N ALA A 216 1.44 -10.41 -25.09
CA ALA A 216 2.15 -9.39 -25.86
C ALA A 216 1.24 -8.20 -26.20
N HIS A 217 0.03 -8.49 -26.70
CA HIS A 217 -0.94 -7.45 -27.06
C HIS A 217 -1.43 -6.68 -25.83
N PHE A 218 -1.74 -7.39 -24.74
CA PHE A 218 -2.12 -6.79 -23.47
C PHE A 218 -1.03 -5.84 -22.96
N LEU A 219 0.22 -6.30 -22.92
CA LEU A 219 1.36 -5.53 -22.42
C LEU A 219 1.68 -4.31 -23.31
N GLN A 220 1.51 -4.41 -24.63
CA GLN A 220 1.70 -3.25 -25.51
C GLN A 220 0.79 -2.09 -25.12
N GLY A 221 -0.52 -2.31 -25.01
CA GLY A 221 -1.46 -1.26 -24.59
C GLY A 221 -1.24 -0.82 -23.14
N TYR A 222 -0.94 -1.78 -22.25
CA TYR A 222 -0.72 -1.49 -20.84
C TYR A 222 0.53 -0.61 -20.60
N LEU A 223 1.68 -0.98 -21.18
CA LEU A 223 2.96 -0.32 -20.94
C LEU A 223 3.19 0.92 -21.82
N ARG A 224 2.68 0.95 -23.05
CA ARG A 224 2.91 2.10 -23.97
C ARG A 224 1.91 3.23 -23.78
N GLU A 225 0.72 2.94 -23.26
CA GLU A 225 -0.36 3.93 -23.17
C GLU A 225 -0.89 4.11 -21.74
N ARG A 226 -1.39 3.03 -21.13
CA ARG A 226 -2.09 3.13 -19.84
C ARG A 226 -1.18 3.56 -18.70
N ILE A 227 -0.03 2.91 -18.55
CA ILE A 227 0.90 3.20 -17.46
C ILE A 227 1.55 4.58 -17.59
N PRO A 228 2.05 5.03 -18.77
CA PRO A 228 2.54 6.39 -18.93
C PRO A 228 1.49 7.45 -18.59
N THR A 229 0.25 7.28 -19.06
CA THR A 229 -0.86 8.19 -18.73
C THR A 229 -1.13 8.21 -17.22
N TRP A 230 -1.14 7.02 -16.59
CA TRP A 230 -1.33 6.88 -15.16
C TRP A 230 -0.22 7.58 -14.37
N ILE A 231 1.06 7.42 -14.73
CA ILE A 231 2.20 8.08 -14.10
C ILE A 231 2.03 9.61 -14.13
N GLU A 232 1.68 10.16 -15.29
CA GLU A 232 1.51 11.61 -15.44
C GLU A 232 0.32 12.13 -14.62
N SER A 233 -0.81 11.40 -14.59
CA SER A 233 -1.91 11.74 -13.68
C SER A 233 -1.46 11.68 -12.23
N LYS A 234 -0.64 10.71 -11.82
CA LYS A 234 -0.12 10.65 -10.44
C LYS A 234 0.78 11.83 -10.09
N ALA A 235 1.63 12.24 -11.02
CA ALA A 235 2.47 13.42 -10.88
C ALA A 235 1.63 14.70 -10.67
N GLN A 236 0.55 14.86 -11.44
CA GLN A 236 -0.31 16.03 -11.38
C GLN A 236 -1.24 16.05 -10.16
N ASP A 237 -1.80 14.89 -9.81
CA ASP A 237 -2.87 14.81 -8.82
C ASP A 237 -2.38 14.68 -7.37
N PHE A 238 -1.20 14.09 -7.17
CA PHE A 238 -0.72 13.74 -5.82
C PHE A 238 0.49 14.55 -5.38
N VAL A 239 1.51 14.74 -6.23
CA VAL A 239 2.74 15.45 -5.82
C VAL A 239 2.47 16.86 -5.28
N PRO A 240 1.60 17.69 -5.90
CA PRO A 240 1.29 19.03 -5.37
C PRO A 240 0.51 19.01 -4.05
N LYS A 241 -0.11 17.88 -3.69
CA LYS A 241 -0.90 17.71 -2.46
C LYS A 241 -0.09 17.12 -1.31
N LEU A 242 1.15 16.69 -1.56
CA LEU A 242 2.04 16.25 -0.49
C LEU A 242 2.41 17.44 0.39
N MET A 243 2.53 17.20 1.68
CA MET A 243 2.60 18.22 2.72
C MET A 243 4.04 18.61 3.05
N THR A 244 4.98 17.69 2.92
CA THR A 244 6.40 17.87 3.28
C THR A 244 7.28 18.05 2.05
N ASP A 245 8.41 18.77 2.21
CA ASP A 245 9.39 18.93 1.12
C ASP A 245 10.07 17.59 0.81
N ALA A 246 10.40 16.82 1.86
CA ALA A 246 10.93 15.47 1.73
C ALA A 246 9.96 14.54 1.01
N GLY A 247 8.66 14.60 1.31
CA GLY A 247 7.62 13.82 0.64
C GLY A 247 7.57 14.13 -0.86
N ARG A 248 7.55 15.41 -1.23
CA ARG A 248 7.60 15.86 -2.64
C ARG A 248 8.87 15.37 -3.35
N ALA A 249 10.02 15.45 -2.70
CA ALA A 249 11.29 14.98 -3.25
C ALA A 249 11.29 13.47 -3.51
N VAL A 250 10.87 12.67 -2.52
CA VAL A 250 10.76 11.21 -2.64
C VAL A 250 9.77 10.82 -3.72
N ALA A 251 8.57 11.44 -3.74
CA ALA A 251 7.55 11.15 -4.73
C ALA A 251 8.05 11.41 -6.16
N THR A 252 8.77 12.53 -6.37
CA THR A 252 9.36 12.87 -7.67
C THR A 252 10.40 11.83 -8.09
N ALA A 253 11.32 11.46 -7.18
CA ALA A 253 12.34 10.44 -7.46
C ALA A 253 11.74 9.07 -7.80
N ARG A 254 10.68 8.66 -7.09
CA ARG A 254 9.94 7.42 -7.37
C ARG A 254 9.25 7.44 -8.74
N LEU A 255 8.69 8.58 -9.16
CA LEU A 255 8.10 8.73 -10.50
C LEU A 255 9.17 8.63 -11.59
N ASP A 256 10.32 9.26 -11.43
CA ASP A 256 11.41 9.20 -12.42
C ASP A 256 11.97 7.78 -12.56
N ARG A 257 12.13 7.09 -11.43
CA ARG A 257 12.50 5.67 -11.40
C ARG A 257 11.46 4.80 -12.10
N LEU A 258 10.18 5.05 -11.85
CA LEU A 258 9.09 4.32 -12.47
C LEU A 258 9.01 4.57 -14.00
N ARG A 259 9.20 5.80 -14.47
CA ARG A 259 9.30 6.12 -15.91
C ARG A 259 10.44 5.31 -16.55
N SER A 260 11.60 5.30 -15.92
CA SER A 260 12.77 4.56 -16.41
C SER A 260 12.51 3.05 -16.47
N ALA A 261 11.85 2.48 -15.45
CA ALA A 261 11.46 1.07 -15.44
C ALA A 261 10.44 0.73 -16.53
N VAL A 262 9.45 1.59 -16.76
CA VAL A 262 8.43 1.37 -17.80
C VAL A 262 9.04 1.46 -19.20
N GLN A 263 9.99 2.36 -19.41
CA GLN A 263 10.73 2.42 -20.67
C GLN A 263 11.53 1.12 -20.91
N MET A 264 12.26 0.65 -19.90
CA MET A 264 12.97 -0.64 -19.97
C MET A 264 12.03 -1.81 -20.28
N LEU A 265 10.87 -1.89 -19.60
CA LEU A 265 9.86 -2.91 -19.86
C LEU A 265 9.28 -2.80 -21.28
N THR A 266 9.16 -1.59 -21.81
CA THR A 266 8.67 -1.34 -23.18
C THR A 266 9.67 -1.81 -24.23
N GLU A 267 10.97 -1.60 -24.00
CA GLU A 267 12.05 -2.10 -24.85
C GLU A 267 12.11 -3.64 -24.84
N GLU A 268 11.86 -4.26 -23.68
CA GLU A 268 11.77 -5.72 -23.57
C GLU A 268 10.60 -6.36 -24.32
N LEU A 269 9.62 -5.58 -24.81
CA LEU A 269 8.55 -6.10 -25.66
C LEU A 269 9.03 -6.54 -27.05
N ASP A 270 10.19 -6.05 -27.51
CA ASP A 270 10.74 -6.40 -28.82
C ASP A 270 11.21 -7.87 -28.88
N ASP A 271 11.56 -8.46 -27.72
CA ASP A 271 11.86 -9.89 -27.54
C ASP A 271 11.24 -10.40 -26.23
N LEU A 272 9.90 -10.41 -26.21
CA LEU A 272 9.12 -10.75 -25.02
C LEU A 272 9.45 -12.15 -24.49
N ASP A 273 9.66 -13.13 -25.37
CA ASP A 273 9.93 -14.52 -24.96
C ASP A 273 11.24 -14.63 -24.18
N ARG A 274 12.28 -13.93 -24.64
CA ARG A 274 13.53 -13.83 -23.88
C ARG A 274 13.32 -13.04 -22.59
N ALA A 275 12.64 -11.90 -22.64
CA ALA A 275 12.43 -11.06 -21.47
C ALA A 275 11.64 -11.77 -20.35
N ARG A 276 10.67 -12.62 -20.69
CA ARG A 276 9.93 -13.43 -19.69
C ARG A 276 10.80 -14.44 -18.94
N ARG A 277 11.94 -14.83 -19.49
CA ARG A 277 12.85 -15.82 -18.87
C ARG A 277 13.96 -15.19 -18.03
N GLN A 278 14.42 -14.01 -18.41
CA GLN A 278 15.65 -13.42 -17.85
C GLN A 278 15.61 -11.89 -17.67
N GLY A 279 14.54 -11.22 -18.10
CA GLY A 279 14.39 -9.78 -18.09
C GLY A 279 13.51 -9.25 -16.97
N ALA A 280 13.32 -7.93 -16.94
CA ALA A 280 12.40 -7.26 -16.03
C ALA A 280 10.95 -7.73 -16.23
N MET A 281 10.59 -8.15 -17.44
CA MET A 281 9.27 -8.66 -17.78
C MET A 281 8.92 -9.96 -17.03
N ALA A 282 9.90 -10.77 -16.64
CA ALA A 282 9.66 -11.94 -15.80
C ALA A 282 8.99 -11.56 -14.46
N ILE A 283 9.35 -10.40 -13.90
CA ILE A 283 8.80 -9.88 -12.65
C ILE A 283 7.36 -9.42 -12.85
N VAL A 284 7.09 -8.65 -13.90
CA VAL A 284 5.73 -8.20 -14.25
C VAL A 284 4.82 -9.38 -14.55
N ALA A 285 5.29 -10.37 -15.33
CA ALA A 285 4.52 -11.57 -15.63
C ALA A 285 4.22 -12.39 -14.35
N SER A 286 5.17 -12.47 -13.41
CA SER A 286 4.95 -13.11 -12.10
C SER A 286 3.83 -12.42 -11.32
N PHE A 287 3.84 -11.08 -11.23
CA PHE A 287 2.78 -10.31 -10.57
C PHE A 287 1.42 -10.53 -11.26
N MET A 288 1.38 -10.53 -12.59
CA MET A 288 0.14 -10.77 -13.33
C MET A 288 -0.42 -12.17 -13.11
N ALA A 289 0.42 -13.17 -12.91
CA ALA A 289 0.00 -14.56 -12.69
C ALA A 289 -0.51 -14.80 -11.27
N ARG A 290 0.08 -14.14 -10.25
CA ARG A 290 -0.24 -14.34 -8.84
C ARG A 290 -1.15 -13.23 -8.31
N ARG A 291 -2.46 -13.50 -8.33
CA ARG A 291 -3.50 -12.49 -8.02
C ARG A 291 -4.33 -12.79 -6.78
N GLN A 292 -4.18 -13.99 -6.20
CA GLN A 292 -4.95 -14.44 -5.04
C GLN A 292 -4.15 -14.16 -3.76
N ASN A 293 -4.51 -13.06 -3.08
CA ASN A 293 -3.92 -12.61 -1.83
C ASN A 293 -2.36 -12.62 -1.79
N PRO A 294 -1.65 -12.04 -2.77
CA PRO A 294 -0.20 -12.12 -2.83
C PRO A 294 0.52 -11.28 -1.76
N LYS A 295 1.75 -11.66 -1.39
CA LYS A 295 2.69 -10.85 -0.60
C LYS A 295 3.80 -10.35 -1.53
N LEU A 296 3.95 -9.04 -1.69
CA LEU A 296 4.92 -8.43 -2.61
C LEU A 296 6.35 -8.90 -2.30
N VAL A 297 6.76 -8.92 -1.03
CA VAL A 297 8.13 -9.31 -0.67
C VAL A 297 8.40 -10.77 -1.03
N ALA A 298 7.46 -11.67 -0.70
CA ALA A 298 7.58 -13.08 -1.05
C ALA A 298 7.57 -13.32 -2.58
N GLU A 299 6.87 -12.48 -3.35
CA GLU A 299 6.88 -12.54 -4.80
C GLU A 299 8.20 -12.08 -5.41
N LEU A 300 8.77 -10.99 -4.89
CA LEU A 300 10.09 -10.49 -5.27
C LEU A 300 11.16 -11.56 -4.99
N ASP A 301 11.13 -12.18 -3.81
CA ASP A 301 12.07 -13.25 -3.45
C ASP A 301 11.93 -14.46 -4.37
N ALA A 302 10.69 -14.92 -4.59
CA ALA A 302 10.43 -16.07 -5.43
C ALA A 302 10.84 -15.84 -6.90
N VAL A 303 10.61 -14.65 -7.45
CA VAL A 303 11.01 -14.35 -8.83
C VAL A 303 12.52 -14.14 -8.93
N ALA A 304 13.18 -13.55 -7.93
CA ALA A 304 14.63 -13.45 -7.89
C ALA A 304 15.29 -14.84 -7.88
N VAL A 305 14.75 -15.78 -7.10
CA VAL A 305 15.21 -17.18 -7.11
C VAL A 305 15.01 -17.83 -8.48
N ALA A 306 13.85 -17.62 -9.12
CA ALA A 306 13.57 -18.18 -10.45
C ALA A 306 14.47 -17.61 -11.55
N LEU A 307 14.85 -16.34 -11.44
CA LEU A 307 15.76 -15.64 -12.37
C LEU A 307 17.23 -16.10 -12.24
N GLY A 308 17.61 -16.69 -11.10
CA GLY A 308 18.97 -17.16 -10.87
C GLY A 308 20.01 -16.04 -11.05
N SER A 309 21.04 -16.28 -11.88
CA SER A 309 22.08 -15.27 -12.14
C SER A 309 21.56 -13.99 -12.79
N HIS A 310 20.41 -14.03 -13.45
CA HIS A 310 19.80 -12.84 -14.07
C HIS A 310 19.22 -11.86 -13.03
N ALA A 311 19.04 -12.28 -11.78
CA ALA A 311 18.65 -11.38 -10.70
C ALA A 311 19.80 -10.46 -10.23
N SER A 312 21.03 -10.69 -10.69
CA SER A 312 22.23 -9.96 -10.24
C SER A 312 22.77 -8.95 -11.25
N ASP A 313 22.38 -9.02 -12.52
CA ASP A 313 22.79 -8.06 -13.55
C ASP A 313 21.70 -7.88 -14.63
N GLY A 314 21.66 -6.70 -15.25
CA GLY A 314 20.75 -6.36 -16.34
C GLY A 314 19.38 -5.80 -15.90
N PRO A 315 18.38 -5.85 -16.81
CA PRO A 315 17.06 -5.28 -16.57
C PRO A 315 16.34 -5.83 -15.33
N ALA A 316 16.37 -7.16 -15.14
CA ALA A 316 15.68 -7.80 -14.01
C ALA A 316 16.28 -7.35 -12.66
N ALA A 317 17.61 -7.36 -12.55
CA ALA A 317 18.32 -6.86 -11.37
C ALA A 317 18.01 -5.39 -11.09
N THR A 318 17.94 -4.56 -12.14
CA THR A 318 17.59 -3.14 -12.01
C THR A 318 16.17 -2.97 -11.43
N LEU A 319 15.18 -3.68 -11.99
CA LEU A 319 13.80 -3.58 -11.51
C LEU A 319 13.65 -4.12 -10.08
N LEU A 320 14.28 -5.25 -9.75
CA LEU A 320 14.33 -5.77 -8.38
C LEU A 320 14.93 -4.76 -7.41
N GLY A 321 16.06 -4.14 -7.78
CA GLY A 321 16.71 -3.10 -6.99
C GLY A 321 15.79 -1.91 -6.71
N HIS A 322 15.05 -1.46 -7.73
CA HIS A 322 14.04 -0.41 -7.56
C HIS A 322 12.93 -0.80 -6.57
N PHE A 323 12.39 -2.01 -6.69
CA PHE A 323 11.38 -2.52 -5.76
C PHE A 323 11.93 -2.60 -4.33
N HIS A 324 13.09 -3.22 -4.12
CA HIS A 324 13.68 -3.37 -2.80
C HIS A 324 13.99 -2.03 -2.14
N LEU A 325 14.49 -1.05 -2.89
CA LEU A 325 14.75 0.29 -2.39
C LEU A 325 13.48 0.95 -1.85
N GLU A 326 12.39 0.92 -2.62
CA GLU A 326 11.14 1.58 -2.24
C GLU A 326 10.37 0.83 -1.15
N VAL A 327 10.42 -0.51 -1.14
CA VAL A 327 9.85 -1.37 -0.10
C VAL A 327 10.56 -1.15 1.25
N ALA A 328 11.87 -0.90 1.24
CA ALA A 328 12.62 -0.56 2.45
C ALA A 328 12.30 0.85 2.99
N GLY A 329 11.47 1.64 2.30
CA GLY A 329 11.13 3.01 2.72
C GLY A 329 12.26 4.01 2.45
N HIS A 330 13.16 3.70 1.52
CA HIS A 330 14.20 4.61 1.06
C HIS A 330 13.73 5.49 -0.11
N ALA A 331 14.46 6.60 -0.32
CA ALA A 331 14.24 7.56 -1.40
C ALA A 331 14.72 7.02 -2.75
#